data_AF-A0A7M7T5D5-F1
#
_entry.id   AF-A0A7M7T5D5-F1
#
_cell.length_a   1.000
_cell.length_b   1.000
_cell.length_c   1.000
_cell.angle_alpha   90.00
_cell.angle_beta   90.00
_cell.angle_gamma   90.00
#
_symmetry.space_group_name_H-M   'P 1'
#
loop_
_entity.id
_entity.type
_entity.pdbx_description
1 polymer ?
#
loop_
_entity_poly.entity_id
_entity_poly.type
_entity_poly.pdbx_seq_one_letter_code
_entity_poly.pdbx_strand_id
1 'polypeptide(L)'
;MMATSGHHVSDCSKASRVHPFGLEVSVTQDQLLTAFFNHLYLGQWELASACAASLESLQGSDDQVDIRVVLQAIIRHPHDISLGLDSISSPHQLAWLASLHLKQEARKEEDLSADDYREVELRLLLYLANSDAGSAVLQEVYMYFKAVQLQLEAAHQMLVQKQTLLPNLSKDCLKFLLSTLSKDVTLGHTIIQRLLLPKQHRVEENNLSLHQVYITCLRDCISSLESVGDRGSVVEKEQMVQLIHSLLNYFDPPVSLLPRLDIEELFTSLLRLANHYPGLFNESSLTAILVGRDSDTLLQTFLKVQSTMSWECVERDVCTRHPQLKCMCPELRINFALSMMDDREAAWRNLLHWVLENDQHVLIKIVNSSLSYRGGL
;
A
#
# COMPACT_ATOMS: atom_id res chain seq x y z
N MET A 1 -36.60 62.51 6.78
CA MET A 1 -37.43 63.00 5.65
C MET A 1 -36.56 63.92 4.83
N MET A 2 -36.01 63.42 3.72
CA MET A 2 -36.54 63.58 2.33
C MET A 2 -36.09 64.93 1.73
N ALA A 3 -35.60 65.07 0.51
CA ALA A 3 -34.99 64.22 -0.54
C ALA A 3 -34.61 65.19 -1.69
N THR A 4 -33.76 64.70 -2.61
CA THR A 4 -33.51 65.19 -3.99
C THR A 4 -32.55 66.37 -4.17
N SER A 5 -31.72 66.48 -5.22
CA SER A 5 -31.09 65.56 -6.19
C SER A 5 -30.22 66.45 -7.10
N GLY A 6 -29.14 65.94 -7.70
CA GLY A 6 -28.51 66.62 -8.83
C GLY A 6 -27.07 66.22 -9.09
N HIS A 7 -26.89 65.15 -9.86
CA HIS A 7 -25.63 64.70 -10.43
C HIS A 7 -24.92 65.77 -11.26
N HIS A 8 -23.59 65.84 -11.16
CA HIS A 8 -22.75 65.95 -12.34
C HIS A 8 -21.56 65.00 -12.21
N VAL A 9 -21.59 64.03 -13.12
CA VAL A 9 -20.54 63.09 -13.48
C VAL A 9 -19.33 63.90 -13.96
N SER A 10 -18.15 63.65 -13.38
CA SER A 10 -16.87 64.00 -13.99
C SER A 10 -16.20 62.71 -14.45
N ASP A 11 -16.14 62.59 -15.76
CA ASP A 11 -15.68 61.49 -16.57
C ASP A 11 -14.29 60.92 -16.21
N CYS A 12 -14.25 59.59 -16.16
CA CYS A 12 -13.35 58.74 -16.95
C CYS A 12 -12.04 59.41 -17.42
N SER A 13 -11.03 59.41 -16.56
CA SER A 13 -9.64 59.36 -17.01
C SER A 13 -9.40 57.99 -17.66
N LYS A 14 -9.69 57.90 -18.97
CA LYS A 14 -9.13 56.87 -19.84
C LYS A 14 -7.61 57.01 -19.76
N ALA A 15 -6.99 56.22 -18.87
CA ALA A 15 -5.57 55.96 -18.92
C ALA A 15 -5.27 55.42 -20.32
N SER A 16 -4.65 56.28 -21.13
CA SER A 16 -4.08 55.94 -22.41
C SER A 16 -3.25 54.67 -22.23
N ARG A 17 -3.72 53.54 -22.78
CA ARG A 17 -2.89 52.36 -22.99
C ARG A 17 -1.89 52.72 -24.08
N VAL A 18 -0.84 53.45 -23.68
CA VAL A 18 0.34 53.66 -24.50
C VAL A 18 0.94 52.26 -24.68
N HIS A 19 0.77 51.66 -25.86
CA HIS A 19 1.49 50.45 -26.23
C HIS A 19 2.95 50.89 -26.45
N PRO A 20 3.90 50.46 -25.61
CA PRO A 20 5.28 50.86 -25.79
C PRO A 20 5.85 50.05 -26.96
N PHE A 21 5.76 50.62 -28.17
CA PHE A 21 6.43 50.09 -29.35
C PHE A 21 7.92 49.90 -29.04
N GLY A 22 8.43 48.69 -29.28
CA GLY A 22 9.81 48.31 -28.95
C GLY A 22 10.04 47.68 -27.55
N LEU A 23 9.02 47.64 -26.68
CA LEU A 23 9.03 46.91 -25.40
C LEU A 23 7.97 45.79 -25.39
N GLU A 24 7.55 45.34 -26.57
CA GLU A 24 6.48 44.36 -26.73
C GLU A 24 6.80 43.05 -26.00
N VAL A 25 8.05 42.57 -26.10
CA VAL A 25 8.50 41.33 -25.47
C VAL A 25 8.40 41.41 -23.94
N SER A 26 8.86 42.51 -23.32
CA SER A 26 8.81 42.66 -21.87
C SER A 26 7.37 42.85 -21.37
N VAL A 27 6.54 43.60 -22.09
CA VAL A 27 5.12 43.79 -21.74
C VAL A 27 4.35 42.48 -21.87
N THR A 28 4.61 41.68 -22.92
CA THR A 28 4.00 40.36 -23.08
C THR A 28 4.43 39.40 -21.97
N GLN A 29 5.70 39.46 -21.55
CA GLN A 29 6.20 38.64 -20.45
C GLN A 29 5.55 39.01 -19.11
N ASP A 30 5.44 40.30 -18.77
CA ASP A 30 4.77 40.75 -17.55
C ASP A 30 3.29 40.35 -17.51
N GLN A 31 2.61 40.44 -18.66
CA GLN A 31 1.23 40.01 -18.80
C GLN A 31 1.08 38.49 -18.63
N LEU A 32 1.99 37.70 -19.23
CA LEU A 32 2.02 36.25 -19.07
C LEU A 32 2.31 35.84 -17.63
N LEU A 33 3.24 36.52 -16.95
CA LEU A 33 3.57 36.25 -15.54
C LEU A 33 2.38 36.58 -14.63
N THR A 34 1.70 37.70 -14.89
CA THR A 34 0.49 38.09 -14.16
C THR A 34 -0.64 37.07 -14.38
N ALA A 35 -0.85 36.63 -15.63
CA ALA A 35 -1.83 35.61 -15.96
C ALA A 35 -1.51 34.28 -15.26
N PHE A 36 -0.24 33.86 -15.28
CA PHE A 36 0.24 32.66 -14.61
C PHE A 36 -0.12 32.64 -13.12
N PHE A 37 0.23 33.68 -12.36
CA PHE A 37 -0.09 33.76 -10.93
C PHE A 37 -1.60 33.80 -10.66
N ASN A 38 -2.37 34.52 -11.48
CA ASN A 38 -3.82 34.54 -11.36
C ASN A 38 -4.42 33.15 -11.57
N HIS A 39 -4.01 32.44 -12.62
CA HIS A 39 -4.50 31.08 -12.90
C HIS A 39 -4.07 30.09 -11.81
N LEU A 40 -2.85 30.19 -11.27
CA LEU A 40 -2.40 29.38 -10.14
C LEU A 40 -3.21 29.61 -8.86
N TYR A 41 -3.44 30.88 -8.51
CA TYR A 41 -4.18 31.26 -7.31
C TYR A 41 -5.63 30.73 -7.38
N LEU A 42 -6.25 30.79 -8.56
CA LEU A 42 -7.58 30.25 -8.83
C LEU A 42 -7.61 28.72 -8.98
N GLY A 43 -6.45 28.05 -9.03
CA GLY A 43 -6.37 26.59 -9.19
C GLY A 43 -6.72 26.13 -10.62
N GLN A 44 -6.47 26.97 -11.62
CA GLN A 44 -6.67 26.70 -13.06
C GLN A 44 -5.37 26.20 -13.69
N TRP A 45 -5.00 24.95 -13.41
CA TRP A 45 -3.67 24.42 -13.76
C TRP A 45 -3.37 24.44 -15.25
N GLU A 46 -4.33 24.04 -16.10
CA GLU A 46 -4.09 23.91 -17.54
C GLU A 46 -3.67 25.26 -18.15
N LEU A 47 -4.35 26.34 -17.78
CA LEU A 47 -4.01 27.70 -18.19
C LEU A 47 -2.67 28.15 -17.61
N ALA A 48 -2.42 27.88 -16.32
CA ALA A 48 -1.14 28.19 -15.69
C ALA A 48 0.03 27.45 -16.37
N SER A 49 -0.14 26.17 -16.70
CA SER A 49 0.89 25.35 -17.36
C SER A 49 1.20 25.83 -18.78
N ALA A 50 0.20 26.32 -19.52
CA ALA A 50 0.40 26.92 -20.83
C ALA A 50 1.16 28.25 -20.74
N CYS A 51 0.86 29.08 -19.73
CA CYS A 51 1.63 30.28 -19.43
C CYS A 51 3.07 29.94 -19.04
N ALA A 52 3.29 28.92 -18.19
CA ALA A 52 4.61 28.47 -17.78
C ALA A 52 5.46 28.03 -18.98
N ALA A 53 4.95 27.17 -19.85
CA ALA A 53 5.65 26.73 -21.06
C ALA A 53 6.01 27.91 -21.99
N SER A 54 5.09 28.88 -22.12
CA SER A 54 5.33 30.09 -22.92
C SER A 54 6.41 30.97 -22.29
N LEU A 55 6.41 31.13 -20.97
CA LEU A 55 7.41 31.90 -20.23
C LEU A 55 8.79 31.24 -20.29
N GLU A 56 8.87 29.92 -20.21
CA GLU A 56 10.12 29.17 -20.39
C GLU A 56 10.70 29.33 -21.81
N SER A 57 9.85 29.40 -22.84
CA SER A 57 10.31 29.67 -24.22
C SER A 57 10.88 31.07 -24.43
N LEU A 58 10.51 32.01 -23.56
CA LEU A 58 10.94 33.41 -23.57
C LEU A 58 12.15 33.66 -22.64
N GLN A 59 12.63 32.65 -21.93
CA GLN A 59 13.80 32.76 -21.04
C GLN A 59 15.09 32.92 -21.85
N GLY A 60 15.76 34.05 -21.66
CA GLY A 60 17.01 34.40 -22.37
C GLY A 60 17.56 35.80 -22.08
N SER A 61 16.97 36.57 -21.15
CA SER A 61 17.48 37.89 -20.75
C SER A 61 17.72 37.98 -19.23
N ASP A 62 18.73 38.76 -18.85
CA ASP A 62 19.43 38.73 -17.54
C ASP A 62 18.56 39.13 -16.32
N ASP A 63 17.39 39.74 -16.52
CA ASP A 63 16.50 40.27 -15.46
C ASP A 63 15.18 39.48 -15.31
N GLN A 64 15.14 38.23 -15.75
CA GLN A 64 13.89 37.46 -15.84
C GLN A 64 13.59 36.60 -14.61
N VAL A 65 12.31 36.57 -14.21
CA VAL A 65 11.79 35.63 -13.21
C VAL A 65 11.91 34.21 -13.75
N ASP A 66 12.67 33.38 -13.04
CA ASP A 66 12.78 31.97 -13.39
C ASP A 66 11.52 31.20 -12.95
N ILE A 67 10.70 30.78 -13.91
CA ILE A 67 9.48 30.02 -13.66
C ILE A 67 9.77 28.70 -12.97
N ARG A 68 10.95 28.12 -13.18
CA ARG A 68 11.35 26.89 -12.48
C ARG A 68 11.47 27.13 -10.98
N VAL A 69 12.05 28.26 -10.57
CA VAL A 69 12.13 28.67 -9.16
C VAL A 69 10.73 28.85 -8.57
N VAL A 70 9.80 29.42 -9.34
CA VAL A 70 8.40 29.58 -8.89
C VAL A 70 7.71 28.21 -8.75
N LEU A 71 7.88 27.29 -9.71
CA LEU A 71 7.34 25.93 -9.65
C LEU A 71 7.93 25.14 -8.46
N GLN A 72 9.22 25.29 -8.19
CA GLN A 72 9.84 24.71 -7.00
C GLN A 72 9.27 25.31 -5.69
N ALA A 73 8.96 26.62 -5.67
CA ALA A 73 8.32 27.24 -4.52
C ALA A 73 6.91 26.68 -4.28
N ILE A 74 6.13 26.44 -5.35
CA ILE A 74 4.81 25.78 -5.30
C ILE A 74 4.92 24.39 -4.68
N ILE A 75 5.94 23.64 -5.05
CA ILE A 75 6.18 22.29 -4.54
C ILE A 75 6.49 22.30 -3.04
N ARG A 76 7.32 23.23 -2.58
CA ARG A 76 7.73 23.34 -1.18
C ARG A 76 6.61 23.89 -0.30
N HIS A 77 5.88 24.90 -0.79
CA HIS A 77 4.90 25.70 -0.04
C HIS A 77 3.54 25.80 -0.76
N PRO A 78 2.84 24.67 -1.01
CA PRO A 78 1.63 24.68 -1.82
C PRO A 78 0.50 25.55 -1.25
N HIS A 79 0.32 25.54 0.07
CA HIS A 79 -0.75 26.28 0.76
C HIS A 79 -0.58 27.79 0.72
N ASP A 80 0.63 28.28 0.50
CA ASP A 80 0.91 29.71 0.43
C ASP A 80 0.54 30.31 -0.94
N ILE A 81 0.32 29.46 -1.96
CA ILE A 81 0.27 29.87 -3.37
C ILE A 81 -1.09 29.62 -4.03
N SER A 82 -1.88 28.67 -3.56
CA SER A 82 -3.19 28.37 -4.15
C SER A 82 -4.28 28.12 -3.12
N LEU A 83 -5.50 28.55 -3.46
CA LEU A 83 -6.69 28.31 -2.66
C LEU A 83 -7.44 27.01 -3.04
N GLY A 84 -7.11 26.38 -4.18
CA GLY A 84 -7.73 25.12 -4.63
C GLY A 84 -9.22 25.24 -4.96
N LEU A 85 -9.61 26.21 -5.80
CA LEU A 85 -11.01 26.61 -5.98
C LEU A 85 -11.71 26.03 -7.23
N ASP A 86 -11.03 25.94 -8.37
CA ASP A 86 -11.64 25.47 -9.64
C ASP A 86 -11.22 24.03 -10.00
N SER A 87 -10.27 23.88 -10.93
CA SER A 87 -9.88 22.57 -11.50
C SER A 87 -9.05 21.71 -10.55
N ILE A 88 -8.43 22.34 -9.56
CA ILE A 88 -7.63 21.68 -8.54
C ILE A 88 -8.34 21.84 -7.20
N SER A 89 -8.71 20.73 -6.58
CA SER A 89 -9.43 20.72 -5.30
C SER A 89 -8.49 20.83 -4.08
N SER A 90 -7.17 20.75 -4.28
CA SER A 90 -6.22 20.87 -3.17
C SER A 90 -4.86 21.46 -3.56
N PRO A 91 -4.23 22.26 -2.68
CA PRO A 91 -2.87 22.73 -2.90
C PRO A 91 -1.85 21.59 -3.09
N HIS A 92 -2.09 20.40 -2.53
CA HIS A 92 -1.23 19.22 -2.72
C HIS A 92 -1.31 18.65 -4.14
N GLN A 93 -2.49 18.67 -4.76
CA GLN A 93 -2.65 18.32 -6.17
C GLN A 93 -1.90 19.31 -7.07
N LEU A 94 -1.92 20.61 -6.74
CA LEU A 94 -1.14 21.61 -7.47
C LEU A 94 0.36 21.34 -7.37
N ALA A 95 0.89 21.07 -6.17
CA ALA A 95 2.31 20.70 -6.00
C ALA A 95 2.68 19.44 -6.81
N TRP A 96 1.80 18.46 -6.88
CA TRP A 96 2.02 17.26 -7.69
C TRP A 96 2.06 17.56 -9.19
N LEU A 97 1.13 18.37 -9.70
CA LEU A 97 1.12 18.77 -11.11
C LEU A 97 2.35 19.61 -11.47
N ALA A 98 2.76 20.53 -10.59
CA ALA A 98 3.98 21.31 -10.75
C ALA A 98 5.24 20.43 -10.78
N SER A 99 5.31 19.39 -9.93
CA SER A 99 6.45 18.47 -9.93
C SER A 99 6.49 17.64 -11.22
N LEU A 100 5.34 17.16 -11.71
CA LEU A 100 5.25 16.46 -12.98
C LEU A 100 5.66 17.33 -14.17
N HIS A 101 5.28 18.60 -14.17
CA HIS A 101 5.69 19.55 -15.21
C HIS A 101 7.21 19.75 -15.22
N LEU A 102 7.81 19.98 -14.05
CA LEU A 102 9.27 20.05 -13.93
C LEU A 102 9.95 18.74 -14.35
N LYS A 103 9.33 17.58 -14.12
CA LYS A 103 9.87 16.28 -14.54
C LYS A 103 9.89 16.13 -16.06
N GLN A 104 8.85 16.60 -16.74
CA GLN A 104 8.72 16.52 -18.19
C GLN A 104 9.66 17.49 -18.90
N GLU A 105 9.82 18.69 -18.34
CA GLU A 105 10.71 19.73 -18.85
C GLU A 105 12.11 19.70 -18.19
N ALA A 106 12.47 18.60 -17.51
CA ALA A 106 13.76 18.43 -16.86
C ALA A 106 14.86 18.41 -17.92
N ARG A 107 15.53 19.54 -18.10
CA ARG A 107 16.67 19.71 -19.02
C ARG A 107 18.01 19.77 -18.29
N LYS A 108 17.99 19.86 -16.95
CA LYS A 108 19.17 19.96 -16.08
C LYS A 108 19.05 18.98 -14.90
N GLU A 109 20.19 18.48 -14.41
CA GLU A 109 20.28 17.57 -13.26
C GLU A 109 19.87 18.22 -11.92
N GLU A 110 19.69 19.55 -11.86
CA GLU A 110 19.46 20.32 -10.63
C GLU A 110 17.97 20.58 -10.29
N ASP A 111 17.01 20.13 -11.10
CA ASP A 111 15.62 20.60 -10.98
C ASP A 111 14.90 20.10 -9.70
N LEU A 112 14.84 18.79 -9.46
CA LEU A 112 14.23 18.19 -8.26
C LEU A 112 14.88 16.83 -7.95
N SER A 113 15.17 16.57 -6.68
CA SER A 113 15.68 15.26 -6.27
C SER A 113 14.56 14.21 -6.30
N ALA A 114 14.93 12.93 -6.42
CA ALA A 114 13.97 11.83 -6.32
C ALA A 114 13.22 11.83 -4.97
N ASP A 115 13.82 12.40 -3.93
CA ASP A 115 13.23 12.46 -2.59
C ASP A 115 12.20 13.60 -2.46
N ASP A 116 12.38 14.72 -3.16
CA ASP A 116 11.37 15.78 -3.27
C ASP A 116 10.09 15.23 -3.93
N TYR A 117 10.23 14.43 -5.00
CA TYR A 117 9.09 13.80 -5.66
C TYR A 117 8.32 12.86 -4.73
N ARG A 118 9.04 12.01 -3.98
CA ARG A 118 8.43 11.09 -3.02
C ARG A 118 7.70 11.82 -1.90
N GLU A 119 8.24 12.95 -1.47
CA GLU A 119 7.62 13.78 -0.45
C GLU A 119 6.31 14.42 -0.94
N VAL A 120 6.32 15.01 -2.14
CA VAL A 120 5.11 15.60 -2.74
C VAL A 120 4.04 14.54 -2.94
N GLU A 121 4.43 13.38 -3.46
CA GLU A 121 3.55 12.24 -3.63
C GLU A 121 2.93 11.81 -2.29
N LEU A 122 3.73 11.64 -1.24
CA LEU A 122 3.20 11.27 0.08
C LEU A 122 2.21 12.30 0.62
N ARG A 123 2.50 13.60 0.51
CA ARG A 123 1.57 14.66 0.95
C ARG A 123 0.24 14.55 0.20
N LEU A 124 0.27 14.25 -1.10
CA LEU A 124 -0.94 14.01 -1.89
C LEU A 124 -1.68 12.75 -1.43
N LEU A 125 -0.98 11.63 -1.21
CA LEU A 125 -1.57 10.38 -0.73
C LEU A 125 -2.24 10.57 0.64
N LEU A 126 -1.60 11.28 1.57
CA LEU A 126 -2.18 11.60 2.87
C LEU A 126 -3.42 12.49 2.74
N TYR A 127 -3.42 13.44 1.81
CA TYR A 127 -4.60 14.25 1.52
C TYR A 127 -5.75 13.40 0.97
N LEU A 128 -5.48 12.49 0.04
CA LEU A 128 -6.50 11.60 -0.55
C LEU A 128 -7.06 10.59 0.47
N ALA A 129 -6.22 10.13 1.40
CA ALA A 129 -6.64 9.22 2.47
C ALA A 129 -7.47 9.93 3.57
N ASN A 130 -7.43 11.26 3.62
CA ASN A 130 -7.98 12.06 4.72
C ASN A 130 -9.51 12.23 4.63
N SER A 131 -10.27 11.17 4.90
CA SER A 131 -11.71 11.35 5.08
C SER A 131 -12.07 11.84 6.50
N ASP A 132 -11.30 11.47 7.54
CA ASP A 132 -11.66 11.74 8.95
C ASP A 132 -10.45 11.85 9.91
N ALA A 133 -9.22 11.93 9.39
CA ALA A 133 -8.02 11.87 10.23
C ALA A 133 -7.70 13.23 10.87
N GLY A 134 -7.34 13.23 12.15
CA GLY A 134 -6.87 14.44 12.82
C GLY A 134 -5.52 14.91 12.25
N SER A 135 -5.33 16.24 12.14
CA SER A 135 -4.07 16.84 11.65
C SER A 135 -2.82 16.30 12.37
N ALA A 136 -2.92 16.01 13.67
CA ALA A 136 -1.83 15.41 14.45
C ALA A 136 -1.40 14.03 13.93
N VAL A 137 -2.34 13.19 13.49
CA VAL A 137 -2.07 11.85 12.95
C VAL A 137 -1.35 11.95 11.60
N LEU A 138 -1.85 12.82 10.71
CA LEU A 138 -1.23 13.05 9.41
C LEU A 138 0.18 13.63 9.55
N GLN A 139 0.36 14.57 10.50
CA GLN A 139 1.66 15.14 10.81
C GLN A 139 2.62 14.08 11.33
N GLU A 140 2.17 13.17 12.20
CA GLU A 140 3.00 12.09 12.71
C GLU A 140 3.46 11.14 11.59
N VAL A 141 2.56 10.70 10.71
CA VAL A 141 2.91 9.85 9.56
C VAL A 141 3.93 10.56 8.65
N TYR A 142 3.71 11.84 8.38
CA TYR A 142 4.63 12.65 7.58
C TYR A 142 6.01 12.82 8.23
N MET A 143 6.05 13.09 9.53
CA MET A 143 7.31 13.20 10.28
C MET A 143 8.05 11.87 10.35
N TYR A 144 7.33 10.75 10.47
CA TYR A 144 7.89 9.42 10.40
C TYR A 144 8.53 9.16 9.03
N PHE A 145 7.83 9.49 7.93
CA PHE A 145 8.40 9.41 6.58
C PHE A 145 9.69 10.24 6.43
N LYS A 146 9.71 11.47 6.96
CA LYS A 146 10.94 12.28 6.96
C LYS A 146 12.09 11.62 7.71
N ALA A 147 11.80 10.97 8.84
CA ALA A 147 12.81 10.20 9.56
C ALA A 147 13.31 8.98 8.77
N VAL A 148 12.41 8.28 8.05
CA VAL A 148 12.77 7.19 7.12
C VAL A 148 13.72 7.69 6.03
N GLN A 149 13.42 8.82 5.38
CA GLN A 149 14.27 9.40 4.33
C GLN A 149 15.66 9.75 4.86
N LEU A 150 15.75 10.45 5.99
CA LEU A 150 17.02 10.79 6.62
C LEU A 150 17.86 9.55 6.96
N GLN A 151 17.22 8.46 7.40
CA GLN A 151 17.93 7.22 7.70
C GLN A 151 18.42 6.51 6.42
N LEU A 152 17.67 6.56 5.32
CA LEU A 152 18.09 6.04 4.02
C LEU A 152 19.30 6.80 3.48
N GLU A 153 19.26 8.13 3.55
CA GLU A 153 20.38 8.99 3.15
C GLU A 153 21.65 8.72 3.99
N ALA A 154 21.51 8.63 5.31
CA ALA A 154 22.62 8.30 6.21
C ALA A 154 23.22 6.92 5.93
N ALA A 155 22.37 5.94 5.57
CA ALA A 155 22.80 4.61 5.19
C ALA A 155 23.56 4.61 3.86
N HIS A 156 23.08 5.34 2.85
CA HIS A 156 23.78 5.51 1.56
C HIS A 156 25.14 6.18 1.72
N GLN A 157 25.26 7.13 2.65
CA GLN A 157 26.51 7.84 2.93
C GLN A 157 27.46 7.10 3.88
N MET A 158 27.14 5.86 4.28
CA MET A 158 27.94 5.05 5.23
C MET A 158 28.23 5.80 6.54
N LEU A 159 27.35 6.72 6.96
CA LEU A 159 27.51 7.49 8.20
C LEU A 159 27.03 6.65 9.39
N VAL A 160 27.85 5.68 9.79
CA VAL A 160 27.58 4.66 10.83
C VAL A 160 27.26 5.27 12.22
N GLN A 161 27.64 6.52 12.48
CA GLN A 161 27.70 7.06 13.86
C GLN A 161 26.45 7.78 14.36
N LYS A 162 25.42 8.01 13.53
CA LYS A 162 24.20 8.72 13.95
C LYS A 162 22.92 8.01 13.48
N GLN A 163 22.80 6.72 13.78
CA GLN A 163 21.53 6.03 13.65
C GLN A 163 20.59 6.51 14.77
N THR A 164 19.84 7.57 14.48
CA THR A 164 18.72 8.00 15.33
C THR A 164 17.68 6.89 15.32
N LEU A 165 17.32 6.38 16.51
CA LEU A 165 16.21 5.44 16.65
C LEU A 165 14.96 6.08 16.03
N LEU A 166 14.37 5.43 15.03
CA LEU A 166 13.12 5.90 14.48
C LEU A 166 12.03 5.83 15.57
N PRO A 167 11.23 6.89 15.76
CA PRO A 167 10.10 6.82 16.68
C PRO A 167 9.09 5.78 16.18
N ASN A 168 8.46 5.06 17.10
CA ASN A 168 7.37 4.17 16.75
C ASN A 168 6.12 4.98 16.39
N LEU A 169 5.36 4.51 15.40
CA LEU A 169 4.05 5.09 15.09
C LEU A 169 3.07 4.84 16.24
N SER A 170 2.28 5.87 16.55
CA SER A 170 1.22 5.79 17.54
C SER A 170 0.12 4.82 17.11
N LYS A 171 -0.66 4.36 18.09
CA LYS A 171 -1.82 3.49 17.83
C LYS A 171 -2.85 4.17 16.92
N ASP A 172 -2.97 5.49 16.98
CA ASP A 172 -3.93 6.22 16.17
C ASP A 172 -3.45 6.35 14.72
N CYS A 173 -2.14 6.49 14.49
CA CYS A 173 -1.54 6.34 13.16
C CYS A 173 -1.78 4.96 12.57
N LEU A 174 -1.55 3.89 13.34
CA LEU A 174 -1.79 2.53 12.86
C LEU A 174 -3.27 2.28 12.54
N LYS A 175 -4.21 2.82 13.33
CA LYS A 175 -5.65 2.78 13.03
C LYS A 175 -6.01 3.57 11.77
N PHE A 176 -5.37 4.71 11.55
CA PHE A 176 -5.54 5.49 10.32
C PHE A 176 -5.06 4.72 9.09
N LEU A 177 -3.89 4.08 9.16
CA LEU A 177 -3.39 3.22 8.08
C LEU A 177 -4.31 2.02 7.85
N LEU A 178 -4.80 1.40 8.92
CA LEU A 178 -5.78 0.31 8.85
C LEU A 178 -7.08 0.75 8.16
N SER A 179 -7.65 1.88 8.57
CA SER A 179 -8.90 2.38 7.98
C SER A 179 -8.73 2.82 6.53
N THR A 180 -7.56 3.36 6.18
CA THR A 180 -7.22 3.69 4.79
C THR A 180 -7.15 2.42 3.95
N LEU A 181 -6.44 1.39 4.43
CA LEU A 181 -6.26 0.12 3.72
C LEU A 181 -7.60 -0.63 3.52
N SER A 182 -8.51 -0.57 4.50
CA SER A 182 -9.84 -1.17 4.38
C SER A 182 -10.76 -0.44 3.40
N LYS A 183 -10.54 0.86 3.15
CA LYS A 183 -11.33 1.66 2.19
C LYS A 183 -10.77 1.58 0.78
N ASP A 184 -9.45 1.73 0.66
CA ASP A 184 -8.72 1.64 -0.61
C ASP A 184 -7.36 0.98 -0.35
N VAL A 185 -7.26 -0.29 -0.77
CA VAL A 185 -6.06 -1.11 -0.59
C VAL A 185 -4.86 -0.50 -1.29
N THR A 186 -5.06 0.08 -2.48
CA THR A 186 -3.95 0.60 -3.29
C THR A 186 -3.35 1.84 -2.65
N LEU A 187 -4.21 2.74 -2.17
CA LEU A 187 -3.81 3.95 -1.46
C LEU A 187 -3.12 3.60 -0.13
N GLY A 188 -3.74 2.74 0.68
CA GLY A 188 -3.17 2.29 1.95
C GLY A 188 -1.83 1.58 1.77
N HIS A 189 -1.72 0.70 0.77
CA HIS A 189 -0.48 0.02 0.44
C HIS A 189 0.62 0.99 0.04
N THR A 190 0.32 1.94 -0.85
CA THR A 190 1.30 2.92 -1.35
C THR A 190 1.85 3.77 -0.20
N ILE A 191 0.99 4.20 0.73
CA ILE A 191 1.41 4.92 1.93
C ILE A 191 2.33 4.04 2.79
N ILE A 192 1.89 2.81 3.13
CA ILE A 192 2.69 1.91 3.97
C ILE A 192 4.05 1.60 3.31
N GLN A 193 4.08 1.39 2.00
CA GLN A 193 5.31 1.13 1.24
C GLN A 193 6.31 2.30 1.35
N ARG A 194 5.84 3.55 1.38
CA ARG A 194 6.68 4.74 1.60
C ARG A 194 7.24 4.83 3.03
N LEU A 195 6.60 4.17 3.99
CA LEU A 195 7.03 4.13 5.40
C LEU A 195 7.94 2.93 5.72
N LEU A 196 7.99 1.92 4.86
CA LEU A 196 8.82 0.74 5.06
C LEU A 196 10.29 1.02 4.78
N LEU A 197 11.16 0.57 5.69
CA LEU A 197 12.61 0.66 5.54
C LEU A 197 13.19 -0.64 4.95
N PRO A 198 14.05 -0.57 3.92
CA PRO A 198 14.72 -1.75 3.37
C PRO A 198 15.73 -2.34 4.36
N LYS A 199 15.69 -3.67 4.50
CA LYS A 199 16.62 -4.61 5.20
C LYS A 199 17.66 -3.98 6.15
N GLN A 200 17.20 -3.33 7.22
CA GLN A 200 18.06 -2.94 8.35
C GLN A 200 17.51 -3.56 9.65
N HIS A 201 18.30 -4.43 10.28
CA HIS A 201 17.93 -5.18 11.49
C HIS A 201 17.47 -4.32 12.68
N ARG A 202 17.81 -3.02 12.71
CA ARG A 202 17.46 -2.11 13.81
C ARG A 202 16.08 -1.46 13.67
N VAL A 203 15.36 -1.68 12.56
CA VAL A 203 14.02 -1.09 12.30
C VAL A 203 12.95 -2.15 12.03
N GLU A 204 13.23 -3.39 12.44
CA GLU A 204 12.32 -4.51 12.28
C GLU A 204 10.99 -4.34 13.04
N GLU A 205 10.98 -3.63 14.18
CA GLU A 205 9.75 -3.44 14.98
C GLU A 205 8.73 -2.51 14.32
N ASN A 206 9.20 -1.43 13.68
CA ASN A 206 8.31 -0.53 12.96
C ASN A 206 7.80 -1.18 11.68
N ASN A 207 8.69 -1.85 10.94
CA ASN A 207 8.27 -2.64 9.79
C ASN A 207 7.28 -3.74 10.23
N LEU A 208 7.51 -4.41 11.36
CA LEU A 208 6.57 -5.39 11.90
C LEU A 208 5.20 -4.74 12.18
N SER A 209 5.17 -3.58 12.83
CA SER A 209 3.93 -2.86 13.15
C SER A 209 3.15 -2.50 11.88
N LEU A 210 3.86 -2.09 10.81
CA LEU A 210 3.25 -1.80 9.50
C LEU A 210 2.72 -3.07 8.82
N HIS A 211 3.43 -4.20 8.88
CA HIS A 211 2.93 -5.48 8.35
C HIS A 211 1.75 -6.02 9.18
N GLN A 212 1.74 -5.78 10.49
CA GLN A 212 0.62 -6.13 11.36
C GLN A 212 -0.66 -5.40 10.95
N VAL A 213 -0.59 -4.19 10.38
CA VAL A 213 -1.78 -3.51 9.83
C VAL A 213 -2.47 -4.36 8.74
N TYR A 214 -1.70 -4.98 7.83
CA TYR A 214 -2.27 -5.89 6.83
C TYR A 214 -2.90 -7.12 7.47
N ILE A 215 -2.21 -7.75 8.43
CA ILE A 215 -2.72 -8.94 9.14
C ILE A 215 -4.02 -8.61 9.87
N THR A 216 -4.07 -7.48 10.57
CA THR A 216 -5.29 -7.01 11.25
C THR A 216 -6.41 -6.76 10.24
N CYS A 217 -6.14 -6.06 9.13
CA CYS A 217 -7.13 -5.82 8.08
C CYS A 217 -7.70 -7.14 7.52
N LEU A 218 -6.83 -8.11 7.22
CA LEU A 218 -7.23 -9.43 6.75
C LEU A 218 -8.08 -10.18 7.79
N ARG A 219 -7.68 -10.18 9.06
CA ARG A 219 -8.45 -10.80 10.16
C ARG A 219 -9.82 -10.13 10.35
N ASP A 220 -9.90 -8.81 10.21
CA ASP A 220 -11.15 -8.06 10.28
C ASP A 220 -12.08 -8.42 9.11
N CYS A 221 -11.52 -8.59 7.90
CA CYS A 221 -12.28 -9.06 6.73
C CYS A 221 -12.79 -10.49 6.92
N ILE A 222 -11.94 -11.41 7.41
CA ILE A 222 -12.29 -12.81 7.68
C ILE A 222 -13.41 -12.89 8.72
N SER A 223 -13.24 -12.23 9.87
CA SER A 223 -14.24 -12.24 10.95
C SER A 223 -15.56 -11.58 10.53
N SER A 224 -15.49 -10.52 9.72
CA SER A 224 -16.68 -9.90 9.13
C SER A 224 -17.43 -10.90 8.24
N LEU A 225 -16.72 -11.61 7.35
CA LEU A 225 -17.31 -12.62 6.48
C LEU A 225 -17.95 -13.78 7.28
N GLU A 226 -17.31 -14.23 8.35
CA GLU A 226 -17.84 -15.25 9.26
C GLU A 226 -19.09 -14.76 10.01
N SER A 227 -19.09 -13.51 10.48
CA SER A 227 -20.21 -12.92 11.22
C SER A 227 -21.45 -12.69 10.35
N VAL A 228 -21.24 -12.28 9.10
CA VAL A 228 -22.30 -12.09 8.10
C VAL A 228 -22.96 -13.42 7.76
N GLY A 229 -22.19 -14.52 7.81
CA GLY A 229 -22.68 -15.90 7.63
C GLY A 229 -23.51 -16.05 6.35
N ASP A 230 -24.50 -16.93 6.35
CA ASP A 230 -25.39 -17.13 5.19
C ASP A 230 -26.43 -16.02 4.99
N ARG A 231 -26.53 -15.06 5.92
CA ARG A 231 -27.58 -14.02 5.89
C ARG A 231 -27.20 -12.77 5.10
N GLY A 232 -25.91 -12.57 4.82
CA GLY A 232 -25.45 -11.42 4.05
C GLY A 232 -25.78 -11.49 2.57
N SER A 233 -25.79 -10.31 1.94
CA SER A 233 -25.89 -10.20 0.49
C SER A 233 -24.69 -10.87 -0.17
N VAL A 234 -24.92 -11.55 -1.31
CA VAL A 234 -23.84 -12.13 -2.13
C VAL A 234 -22.84 -11.05 -2.55
N VAL A 235 -23.33 -9.85 -2.85
CA VAL A 235 -22.50 -8.71 -3.27
C VAL A 235 -21.54 -8.25 -2.16
N GLU A 236 -22.00 -8.21 -0.91
CA GLU A 236 -21.17 -7.81 0.23
C GLU A 236 -20.05 -8.83 0.47
N LYS A 237 -20.36 -10.12 0.33
CA LYS A 237 -19.37 -11.21 0.45
C LYS A 237 -18.34 -11.18 -0.67
N GLU A 238 -18.78 -10.95 -1.91
CA GLU A 238 -17.88 -10.81 -3.07
C GLU A 238 -16.92 -9.63 -2.89
N GLN A 239 -17.41 -8.48 -2.40
CA GLN A 239 -16.57 -7.32 -2.11
C GLN A 239 -15.53 -7.62 -1.03
N MET A 240 -15.91 -8.30 0.06
CA MET A 240 -14.97 -8.71 1.10
C MET A 240 -13.92 -9.69 0.58
N VAL A 241 -14.31 -10.64 -0.26
CA VAL A 241 -13.39 -11.59 -0.90
C VAL A 241 -12.42 -10.88 -1.83
N GLN A 242 -12.90 -9.95 -2.66
CA GLN A 242 -12.05 -9.12 -3.52
C GLN A 242 -11.06 -8.28 -2.70
N LEU A 243 -11.49 -7.76 -1.55
CA LEU A 243 -10.64 -7.03 -0.63
C LEU A 243 -9.53 -7.94 -0.07
N ILE A 244 -9.87 -9.16 0.39
CA ILE A 244 -8.90 -10.16 0.85
C ILE A 244 -7.88 -10.50 -0.25
N HIS A 245 -8.34 -10.77 -1.48
CA HIS A 245 -7.46 -11.05 -2.61
C HIS A 245 -6.51 -9.89 -2.91
N SER A 246 -7.03 -8.67 -2.89
CA SER A 246 -6.24 -7.45 -3.13
C SER A 246 -5.19 -7.25 -2.03
N LEU A 247 -5.58 -7.38 -0.76
CA LEU A 247 -4.67 -7.30 0.40
C LEU A 247 -3.55 -8.34 0.31
N LEU A 248 -3.91 -9.59 0.02
CA LEU A 248 -2.93 -10.67 -0.14
C LEU A 248 -1.97 -10.40 -1.30
N ASN A 249 -2.43 -9.82 -2.41
CA ASN A 249 -1.59 -9.48 -3.55
C ASN A 249 -0.51 -8.45 -3.20
N TYR A 250 -0.82 -7.47 -2.35
CA TYR A 250 0.12 -6.43 -1.93
C TYR A 250 0.96 -6.80 -0.70
N PHE A 251 0.55 -7.80 0.09
CA PHE A 251 1.22 -8.21 1.31
C PHE A 251 2.47 -9.07 1.06
N ASP A 252 3.66 -8.47 1.08
CA ASP A 252 4.95 -9.15 0.89
C ASP A 252 5.92 -8.88 2.07
N PRO A 253 5.74 -9.56 3.22
CA PRO A 253 6.61 -9.42 4.36
C PRO A 253 7.98 -10.07 4.12
N PRO A 254 9.08 -9.46 4.60
CA PRO A 254 10.39 -10.09 4.55
C PRO A 254 10.43 -11.36 5.43
N VAL A 255 11.24 -12.34 5.02
CA VAL A 255 11.39 -13.65 5.68
C VAL A 255 11.69 -13.54 7.18
N SER A 256 12.45 -12.52 7.60
CA SER A 256 12.80 -12.29 9.00
C SER A 256 11.59 -11.98 9.89
N LEU A 257 10.50 -11.45 9.33
CA LEU A 257 9.30 -11.08 10.08
C LEU A 257 8.24 -12.18 10.12
N LEU A 258 8.31 -13.19 9.24
CA LEU A 258 7.30 -14.26 9.14
C LEU A 258 6.99 -14.94 10.49
N PRO A 259 7.98 -15.30 11.33
CA PRO A 259 7.71 -15.98 12.60
C PRO A 259 6.95 -15.12 13.62
N ARG A 260 6.91 -13.80 13.42
CA ARG A 260 6.30 -12.82 14.33
C ARG A 260 4.94 -12.31 13.85
N LEU A 261 4.51 -12.71 12.66
CA LEU A 261 3.29 -12.21 12.00
C LEU A 261 2.12 -13.20 12.07
N ASP A 262 2.28 -14.34 12.77
CA ASP A 262 1.25 -15.39 12.92
C ASP A 262 0.60 -15.81 11.59
N ILE A 263 1.39 -15.84 10.52
CA ILE A 263 0.90 -16.07 9.14
C ILE A 263 0.30 -17.47 8.99
N GLU A 264 0.80 -18.46 9.73
CA GLU A 264 0.24 -19.82 9.73
C GLU A 264 -1.24 -19.83 10.21
N GLU A 265 -1.57 -19.05 11.24
CA GLU A 265 -2.95 -18.93 11.75
C GLU A 265 -3.85 -18.19 10.75
N LEU A 266 -3.32 -17.15 10.10
CA LEU A 266 -4.03 -16.42 9.06
C LEU A 266 -4.37 -17.36 7.88
N PHE A 267 -3.40 -18.11 7.37
CA PHE A 267 -3.64 -19.06 6.28
C PHE A 267 -4.59 -20.19 6.70
N THR A 268 -4.51 -20.66 7.94
CA THR A 268 -5.46 -21.63 8.48
C THR A 268 -6.89 -21.08 8.43
N SER A 269 -7.09 -19.82 8.82
CA SER A 269 -8.39 -19.15 8.79
C SER A 269 -8.91 -18.96 7.36
N LEU A 270 -8.02 -18.58 6.42
CA LEU A 270 -8.37 -18.46 5.00
C LEU A 270 -8.75 -19.81 4.38
N LEU A 271 -8.05 -20.90 4.70
CA LEU A 271 -8.41 -22.23 4.22
C LEU A 271 -9.75 -22.71 4.82
N ARG A 272 -10.05 -22.39 6.08
CA ARG A 272 -11.38 -22.66 6.66
C ARG A 272 -12.48 -21.92 5.91
N LEU A 273 -12.26 -20.64 5.57
CA LEU A 273 -13.19 -19.88 4.75
C LEU A 273 -13.38 -20.49 3.37
N ALA A 274 -12.30 -20.96 2.73
CA ALA A 274 -12.37 -21.58 1.40
C ALA A 274 -13.22 -22.86 1.42
N ASN A 275 -13.12 -23.65 2.51
CA ASN A 275 -13.96 -24.82 2.73
C ASN A 275 -15.43 -24.46 3.01
N HIS A 276 -15.69 -23.33 3.67
CA HIS A 276 -17.05 -22.89 3.99
C HIS A 276 -17.76 -22.23 2.80
N TYR A 277 -17.02 -21.59 1.88
CA TYR A 277 -17.58 -20.83 0.75
C TYR A 277 -16.95 -21.22 -0.61
N PRO A 278 -17.05 -22.49 -1.06
CA PRO A 278 -16.32 -23.02 -2.22
C PRO A 278 -16.72 -22.45 -3.59
N GLY A 279 -17.77 -21.61 -3.65
CA GLY A 279 -18.18 -20.90 -4.86
C GLY A 279 -17.68 -19.46 -4.95
N LEU A 280 -17.28 -18.87 -3.82
CA LEU A 280 -16.86 -17.47 -3.72
C LEU A 280 -15.36 -17.36 -3.41
N PHE A 281 -14.84 -18.28 -2.59
CA PHE A 281 -13.48 -18.25 -2.10
C PHE A 281 -12.87 -19.65 -2.18
N ASN A 282 -11.81 -19.80 -2.98
CA ASN A 282 -11.30 -21.12 -3.36
C ASN A 282 -9.81 -21.22 -3.03
N GLU A 283 -9.37 -22.43 -2.72
CA GLU A 283 -7.93 -22.69 -2.51
C GLU A 283 -7.11 -22.39 -3.77
N SER A 284 -7.67 -22.66 -4.94
CA SER A 284 -7.01 -22.39 -6.23
C SER A 284 -6.72 -20.91 -6.45
N SER A 285 -7.64 -20.01 -6.06
CA SER A 285 -7.43 -18.56 -6.19
C SER A 285 -6.39 -18.05 -5.20
N LEU A 286 -6.33 -18.62 -3.99
CA LEU A 286 -5.26 -18.34 -3.03
C LEU A 286 -3.89 -18.76 -3.56
N THR A 287 -3.76 -19.99 -4.08
CA THR A 287 -2.51 -20.44 -4.70
C THR A 287 -2.11 -19.59 -5.89
N ALA A 288 -3.06 -19.17 -6.74
CA ALA A 288 -2.77 -18.35 -7.91
C ALA A 288 -2.15 -17.00 -7.51
N ILE A 289 -2.61 -16.38 -6.43
CA ILE A 289 -2.02 -15.13 -5.90
C ILE A 289 -0.61 -15.37 -5.39
N LEU A 290 -0.37 -16.48 -4.71
CA LEU A 290 0.92 -16.74 -4.07
C LEU A 290 2.01 -17.19 -5.06
N VAL A 291 1.64 -17.83 -6.18
CA VAL A 291 2.60 -18.32 -7.19
C VAL A 291 3.21 -17.19 -8.01
N GLY A 292 2.50 -16.07 -8.20
CA GLY A 292 2.97 -14.95 -9.03
C GLY A 292 4.00 -14.03 -8.37
N ARG A 293 4.56 -14.41 -7.20
CA ARG A 293 5.38 -13.53 -6.37
C ARG A 293 6.88 -13.76 -6.59
N ASP A 294 7.67 -12.75 -6.28
CA ASP A 294 9.13 -12.83 -6.33
C ASP A 294 9.72 -13.71 -5.20
N SER A 295 8.98 -13.89 -4.10
CA SER A 295 9.39 -14.69 -2.95
C SER A 295 8.54 -15.94 -2.78
N ASP A 296 9.18 -17.11 -2.76
CA ASP A 296 8.50 -18.39 -2.56
C ASP A 296 8.09 -18.62 -1.09
N THR A 297 8.55 -17.79 -0.15
CA THR A 297 8.43 -18.07 1.28
C THR A 297 7.00 -18.05 1.81
N LEU A 298 6.15 -17.17 1.29
CA LEU A 298 4.73 -17.18 1.63
C LEU A 298 4.02 -18.39 1.04
N LEU A 299 4.35 -18.77 -0.19
CA LEU A 299 3.81 -19.96 -0.84
C LEU A 299 4.20 -21.22 -0.07
N GLN A 300 5.45 -21.37 0.33
CA GLN A 300 5.90 -22.52 1.14
C GLN A 300 5.17 -22.60 2.48
N THR A 301 5.02 -21.46 3.17
CA THR A 301 4.24 -21.40 4.42
C THR A 301 2.79 -21.79 4.20
N PHE A 302 2.16 -21.30 3.11
CA PHE A 302 0.79 -21.66 2.76
C PHE A 302 0.64 -23.15 2.46
N LEU A 303 1.52 -23.73 1.64
CA LEU A 303 1.48 -25.15 1.28
C LEU A 303 1.67 -26.05 2.51
N LYS A 304 2.58 -25.68 3.42
CA LYS A 304 2.77 -26.37 4.71
C LYS A 304 1.50 -26.34 5.57
N VAL A 305 0.80 -25.21 5.63
CA VAL A 305 -0.47 -25.11 6.38
C VAL A 305 -1.56 -25.94 5.70
N GLN A 306 -1.64 -25.88 4.37
CA GLN A 306 -2.60 -26.66 3.59
C GLN A 306 -2.41 -28.17 3.79
N SER A 307 -1.17 -28.65 3.72
CA SER A 307 -0.86 -30.07 3.94
C SER A 307 -1.20 -30.49 5.38
N THR A 308 -0.79 -29.69 6.37
CA THR A 308 -1.12 -29.93 7.79
C THR A 308 -2.63 -30.06 8.01
N MET A 309 -3.43 -29.13 7.47
CA MET A 309 -4.89 -29.20 7.57
C MET A 309 -5.48 -30.42 6.87
N SER A 310 -4.94 -30.80 5.71
CA SER A 310 -5.39 -32.00 4.99
C SER A 310 -5.16 -33.27 5.83
N TRP A 311 -4.01 -33.37 6.50
CA TRP A 311 -3.67 -34.50 7.36
C TRP A 311 -4.54 -34.56 8.62
N GLU A 312 -4.86 -33.41 9.23
CA GLU A 312 -5.79 -33.34 10.36
C GLU A 312 -7.20 -33.84 9.99
N CYS A 313 -7.69 -33.52 8.79
CA CYS A 313 -8.97 -34.01 8.29
C CYS A 313 -8.95 -35.54 8.10
N VAL A 314 -7.89 -36.07 7.48
CA VAL A 314 -7.69 -37.51 7.30
C VAL A 314 -7.63 -38.24 8.65
N GLU A 315 -6.90 -37.68 9.62
CA GLU A 315 -6.82 -38.22 10.98
C GLU A 315 -8.19 -38.24 11.67
N ARG A 316 -8.94 -37.15 11.58
CA ARG A 316 -10.28 -37.02 12.16
C ARG A 316 -11.23 -38.05 11.58
N ASP A 317 -11.22 -38.25 10.26
CA ASP A 317 -12.05 -39.22 9.56
C ASP A 317 -11.73 -40.66 9.97
N VAL A 318 -10.45 -41.00 10.14
CA VAL A 318 -10.07 -42.33 10.65
C VAL A 318 -10.53 -42.52 12.10
N CYS A 319 -10.36 -41.51 12.95
CA CYS A 319 -10.79 -41.60 14.35
C CYS A 319 -12.31 -41.65 14.54
N THR A 320 -13.10 -41.16 13.58
CA THR A 320 -14.56 -41.32 13.61
C THR A 320 -14.98 -42.73 13.20
N ARG A 321 -14.35 -43.31 12.16
CA ARG A 321 -14.62 -44.68 11.71
C ARG A 321 -14.06 -45.76 12.65
N HIS A 322 -12.94 -45.47 13.29
CA HIS A 322 -12.20 -46.40 14.16
C HIS A 322 -11.80 -45.69 15.46
N PRO A 323 -12.73 -45.54 16.42
CA PRO A 323 -12.48 -44.83 17.69
C PRO A 323 -11.31 -45.42 18.49
N GLN A 324 -11.04 -46.71 18.36
CA GLN A 324 -9.92 -47.41 18.99
C GLN A 324 -8.55 -46.86 18.58
N LEU A 325 -8.42 -46.22 17.42
CA LEU A 325 -7.15 -45.68 16.95
C LEU A 325 -6.80 -44.34 17.62
N LYS A 326 -7.72 -43.71 18.37
CA LYS A 326 -7.48 -42.43 19.07
C LYS A 326 -6.33 -42.50 20.09
N CYS A 327 -6.03 -43.69 20.63
CA CYS A 327 -4.91 -43.87 21.56
C CYS A 327 -3.55 -44.01 20.86
N MET A 328 -3.53 -44.13 19.52
CA MET A 328 -2.30 -44.24 18.73
C MET A 328 -1.76 -42.85 18.33
N CYS A 329 -0.46 -42.77 18.05
CA CYS A 329 0.13 -41.53 17.59
C CYS A 329 -0.47 -41.06 16.24
N PRO A 330 -0.53 -39.73 15.99
CA PRO A 330 -1.04 -39.14 14.73
C PRO A 330 -0.50 -39.81 13.47
N GLU A 331 0.81 -40.06 13.44
CA GLU A 331 1.46 -40.68 12.30
C GLU A 331 0.89 -42.06 11.97
N LEU A 332 0.67 -42.92 12.97
CA LEU A 332 0.09 -44.25 12.75
C LEU A 332 -1.38 -44.16 12.36
N ARG A 333 -2.09 -43.10 12.73
CA ARG A 333 -3.47 -42.88 12.26
C ARG A 333 -3.50 -42.50 10.79
N ILE A 334 -2.60 -41.61 10.36
CA ILE A 334 -2.48 -41.20 8.96
C ILE A 334 -2.05 -42.39 8.07
N ASN A 335 -1.05 -43.17 8.49
CA ASN A 335 -0.63 -44.37 7.73
C ASN A 335 -1.77 -45.40 7.62
N PHE A 336 -2.59 -45.52 8.65
CA PHE A 336 -3.74 -46.43 8.63
C PHE A 336 -4.76 -45.92 7.62
N ALA A 337 -5.04 -44.61 7.63
CA ALA A 337 -5.91 -43.95 6.66
C ALA A 337 -5.47 -44.24 5.22
N LEU A 338 -4.19 -44.02 4.92
CA LEU A 338 -3.61 -44.24 3.59
C LEU A 338 -3.71 -45.71 3.16
N SER A 339 -3.52 -46.66 4.09
CA SER A 339 -3.66 -48.09 3.81
C SER A 339 -5.10 -48.51 3.46
N MET A 340 -6.08 -47.76 3.96
CA MET A 340 -7.51 -48.01 3.80
C MET A 340 -8.14 -47.24 2.63
N MET A 341 -7.37 -46.44 1.89
CA MET A 341 -7.85 -45.76 0.69
C MET A 341 -8.12 -46.77 -0.45
N ASP A 342 -9.28 -46.63 -1.10
CA ASP A 342 -9.66 -47.45 -2.25
C ASP A 342 -8.80 -47.13 -3.49
N ASP A 343 -8.52 -45.84 -3.72
CA ASP A 343 -7.61 -45.38 -4.76
C ASP A 343 -6.15 -45.54 -4.31
N ARG A 344 -5.50 -46.59 -4.82
CA ARG A 344 -4.10 -46.91 -4.52
C ARG A 344 -3.13 -45.88 -5.10
N GLU A 345 -3.42 -45.27 -6.23
CA GLU A 345 -2.54 -44.28 -6.84
C GLU A 345 -2.53 -42.98 -6.02
N ALA A 346 -3.70 -42.54 -5.56
CA ALA A 346 -3.81 -41.43 -4.62
C ALA A 346 -3.13 -41.74 -3.28
N ALA A 347 -3.29 -42.95 -2.75
CA ALA A 347 -2.65 -43.37 -1.51
C ALA A 347 -1.11 -43.29 -1.60
N TRP A 348 -0.52 -43.77 -2.70
CA TRP A 348 0.93 -43.70 -2.93
C TRP A 348 1.43 -42.27 -3.12
N ARG A 349 0.69 -41.42 -3.86
CA ARG A 349 1.03 -39.99 -4.00
C ARG A 349 1.02 -39.26 -2.66
N ASN A 350 -0.01 -39.49 -1.85
CA ASN A 350 -0.15 -38.89 -0.53
C ASN A 350 0.93 -39.40 0.44
N LEU A 351 1.25 -40.70 0.42
CA LEU A 351 2.36 -41.26 1.20
C LEU A 351 3.70 -40.64 0.78
N LEU A 352 3.95 -40.50 -0.53
CA LEU A 352 5.17 -39.88 -1.03
C LEU A 352 5.28 -38.42 -0.59
N HIS A 353 4.20 -37.66 -0.70
CA HIS A 353 4.15 -36.27 -0.25
C HIS A 353 4.45 -36.16 1.26
N TRP A 354 3.78 -36.97 2.08
CA TRP A 354 4.01 -37.02 3.52
C TRP A 354 5.46 -37.37 3.89
N VAL A 355 6.07 -38.31 3.17
CA VAL A 355 7.46 -38.72 3.40
C VAL A 355 8.45 -37.62 3.00
N LEU A 356 8.18 -36.91 1.89
CA LEU A 356 9.00 -35.80 1.42
C LEU A 356 8.92 -34.59 2.37
N GLU A 357 7.75 -34.29 2.93
CA GLU A 357 7.59 -33.20 3.91
C GLU A 357 8.36 -33.44 5.22
N ASN A 358 8.58 -34.71 5.58
CA ASN A 358 9.23 -35.11 6.83
C ASN A 358 10.71 -35.52 6.64
N ASP A 359 11.29 -35.33 5.46
CA ASP A 359 12.66 -35.75 5.10
C ASP A 359 12.97 -37.23 5.42
N GLN A 360 11.97 -38.11 5.26
CA GLN A 360 12.13 -39.54 5.52
C GLN A 360 12.33 -40.34 4.21
N HIS A 361 12.86 -41.55 4.33
CA HIS A 361 12.89 -42.48 3.19
C HIS A 361 11.61 -43.33 3.18
N VAL A 362 10.95 -43.45 2.02
CA VAL A 362 9.66 -44.16 1.87
C VAL A 362 9.71 -45.58 2.46
N LEU A 363 10.76 -46.34 2.13
CA LEU A 363 10.91 -47.71 2.66
C LEU A 363 11.07 -47.75 4.19
N ILE A 364 11.79 -46.79 4.78
CA ILE A 364 11.95 -46.70 6.24
C ILE A 364 10.58 -46.46 6.87
N LYS A 365 9.78 -45.57 6.28
CA LYS A 365 8.44 -45.27 6.80
C LYS A 365 7.51 -46.48 6.75
N ILE A 366 7.50 -47.22 5.65
CA ILE A 366 6.67 -48.43 5.49
C ILE A 366 7.07 -49.50 6.51
N VAL A 367 8.37 -49.77 6.65
CA VAL A 367 8.89 -50.76 7.61
C VAL A 367 8.54 -50.35 9.03
N ASN A 368 8.79 -49.10 9.43
CA ASN A 368 8.48 -48.64 10.79
C ASN A 368 6.97 -48.69 11.08
N SER A 369 6.14 -48.26 10.13
CA SER A 369 4.68 -48.28 10.30
C SER A 369 4.17 -49.72 10.47
N SER A 370 4.64 -50.66 9.64
CA SER A 370 4.27 -52.08 9.72
C SER A 370 4.73 -52.76 11.03
N LEU A 371 5.92 -52.41 11.53
CA LEU A 371 6.42 -52.88 12.83
C LEU A 371 5.59 -52.32 13.99
N SER A 372 5.23 -51.04 13.94
CA SER A 372 4.43 -50.38 14.97
C SER A 372 2.99 -50.92 15.06
N TYR A 373 2.34 -51.25 13.94
CA TYR A 373 1.03 -51.92 14.00
C TYR A 373 1.09 -53.30 14.65
N ARG A 374 2.21 -54.01 14.49
CA ARG A 374 2.39 -55.35 15.04
C ARG A 374 2.74 -55.36 16.53
N GLY A 375 3.27 -54.25 17.06
CA GLY A 375 3.61 -54.10 18.48
C GLY A 375 2.55 -53.40 19.33
N GLY A 376 1.53 -52.78 18.71
CA GLY A 376 0.43 -52.08 19.39
C GLY A 376 -0.92 -52.79 19.38
N LEU A 377 -1.02 -53.93 18.68
CA LEU A 377 -2.06 -54.96 18.84
C LEU A 377 -1.54 -56.04 19.78
#